data_AF-A0A3G6TF40-F1
#
_entry.id   AF-A0A3G6TF40-F1
#
_cell.length_a   1.000
_cell.length_b   1.000
_cell.length_c   1.000
_cell.angle_alpha   90.00
_cell.angle_beta   90.00
_cell.angle_gamma   90.00
#
_symmetry.space_group_name_H-M   'P 1'
#
loop_
_entity.id
_entity.type
_entity.pdbx_description
1 polymer ?
#
loop_
_entity_poly.entity_id
_entity_poly.type
_entity_poly.pdbx_seq_one_letter_code
_entity_poly.pdbx_strand_id
1 'polypeptide(L)'
;METHEKLKNLRRQKGLSQVQMGKIIGTDASNYSRKERGEVKIYDDEWKKLAKALEVSLESIKSNGIKHPLSSENSLPTSSITYSQIPDFILETQKKYIERLEKENEKLLEENNKLKKSKK
;
A
#
# COMPACT_ATOMS: atom_id res chain seq x y z
N MET A 1 -16.89 1.65 -9.57
CA MET A 1 -16.91 0.88 -8.30
C MET A 1 -15.63 1.09 -7.48
N GLU A 2 -14.49 1.36 -8.13
CA GLU A 2 -13.19 1.52 -7.43
C GLU A 2 -13.08 2.75 -6.51
N THR A 3 -13.71 3.87 -6.85
CA THR A 3 -13.66 5.13 -6.06
C THR A 3 -14.30 5.02 -4.67
N HIS A 4 -15.42 4.31 -4.57
CA HIS A 4 -16.17 4.12 -3.32
C HIS A 4 -15.44 3.18 -2.33
N GLU A 5 -14.87 2.07 -2.82
CA GLU A 5 -14.04 1.19 -1.99
C GLU A 5 -12.74 1.88 -1.57
N LYS A 6 -12.15 2.74 -2.42
CA LYS A 6 -11.00 3.57 -2.05
C LYS A 6 -11.32 4.54 -0.91
N LEU A 7 -12.47 5.20 -0.95
CA LEU A 7 -12.95 6.08 0.11
C LEU A 7 -13.09 5.34 1.45
N LYS A 8 -13.67 4.14 1.42
CA LYS A 8 -13.83 3.27 2.59
C LYS A 8 -12.48 2.83 3.18
N ASN A 9 -11.51 2.49 2.33
CA ASN A 9 -10.17 2.12 2.76
C ASN A 9 -9.42 3.30 3.39
N LEU A 10 -9.48 4.48 2.78
CA LEU A 10 -8.90 5.71 3.33
C LEU A 10 -9.50 6.07 4.69
N ARG A 11 -10.83 5.97 4.82
CA ARG A 11 -11.54 6.18 6.08
C ARG A 11 -11.02 5.25 7.18
N ARG A 12 -10.84 3.96 6.86
CA ARG A 12 -10.31 2.96 7.81
C ARG A 12 -8.85 3.23 8.18
N GLN A 13 -8.01 3.61 7.22
CA GLN A 13 -6.61 3.98 7.48
C GLN A 13 -6.48 5.18 8.41
N LYS A 14 -7.37 6.17 8.29
CA LYS A 14 -7.43 7.34 9.18
C LYS A 14 -8.17 7.06 10.51
N GLY A 15 -8.64 5.84 10.73
CA GLY A 15 -9.34 5.46 11.96
C GLY A 15 -10.71 6.14 12.15
N LEU A 16 -11.32 6.65 11.07
CA LEU A 16 -12.58 7.39 11.14
C LEU A 16 -13.79 6.46 11.04
N SER A 17 -14.79 6.68 11.89
CA SER A 17 -16.07 6.00 11.81
C SER A 17 -16.98 6.60 10.73
N GLN A 18 -17.95 5.82 10.26
CA GLN A 18 -18.98 6.32 9.34
C GLN A 18 -19.82 7.44 9.97
N VAL A 19 -20.02 7.41 11.29
CA VAL A 19 -20.70 8.48 12.05
C VAL A 19 -19.91 9.78 11.97
N GLN A 20 -18.59 9.74 12.17
CA GLN A 20 -17.72 10.93 12.07
C GLN A 20 -17.72 11.50 10.65
N MET A 21 -17.63 10.64 9.64
CA MET A 21 -17.67 11.05 8.23
C MET A 21 -19.02 11.66 7.84
N GLY A 22 -20.12 11.09 8.35
CA GLY A 22 -21.45 11.68 8.22
C GLY A 22 -21.49 13.10 8.79
N LYS A 23 -21.01 13.30 10.02
CA LYS A 23 -20.94 14.62 10.67
C LYS A 23 -20.14 15.64 9.84
N ILE A 24 -19.03 15.23 9.22
CA ILE A 24 -18.19 16.09 8.37
C ILE A 24 -18.97 16.65 7.17
N ILE A 25 -19.79 15.82 6.52
CA ILE A 25 -20.59 16.25 5.35
C ILE A 25 -21.99 16.72 5.72
N GLY A 26 -22.36 16.68 7.00
CA GLY A 26 -23.67 17.11 7.49
C GLY A 26 -24.78 16.08 7.24
N THR A 27 -24.47 14.79 7.32
CA THR A 27 -25.43 13.70 7.14
C THR A 27 -25.32 12.65 8.23
N ASP A 28 -26.27 11.71 8.28
CA ASP A 28 -26.28 10.61 9.24
C ASP A 28 -25.40 9.43 8.76
N ALA A 29 -25.09 8.52 9.69
CA ALA A 29 -24.21 7.39 9.40
C ALA A 29 -24.80 6.43 8.35
N SER A 30 -26.12 6.27 8.30
CA SER A 30 -26.80 5.39 7.34
C SER A 30 -26.73 5.96 5.93
N ASN A 31 -27.02 7.25 5.76
CA ASN A 31 -26.90 7.92 4.47
C ASN A 31 -25.45 7.98 3.99
N TYR A 32 -24.50 8.25 4.90
CA TYR A 32 -23.07 8.14 4.57
C TYR A 32 -22.69 6.71 4.16
N SER A 33 -23.19 5.67 4.85
CA SER A 33 -22.90 4.29 4.46
C SER A 33 -23.42 3.94 3.06
N ARG A 34 -24.58 4.47 2.65
CA ARG A 34 -25.12 4.27 1.30
C ARG A 34 -24.28 5.00 0.24
N LYS A 35 -23.82 6.22 0.56
CA LYS A 35 -22.85 6.98 -0.25
C LYS A 35 -21.51 6.24 -0.39
N GLU A 36 -21.01 5.66 0.69
CA GLU A 36 -19.76 4.88 0.73
C GLU A 36 -19.87 3.57 -0.05
N ARG A 37 -21.06 2.97 -0.19
CA ARG A 37 -21.31 1.80 -1.05
C ARG A 37 -21.63 2.16 -2.51
N GLY A 38 -21.74 3.45 -2.84
CA GLY A 38 -22.12 3.93 -4.16
C GLY A 38 -23.62 3.78 -4.50
N GLU A 39 -24.46 3.48 -3.51
CA GLU A 39 -25.92 3.44 -3.68
C GLU A 39 -26.52 4.84 -3.80
N VAL A 40 -25.83 5.85 -3.25
CA VAL A 40 -26.24 7.25 -3.25
C VAL A 40 -25.10 8.10 -3.79
N LYS A 41 -25.42 9.07 -4.65
CA LYS A 41 -24.44 9.99 -5.22
C LYS A 41 -23.82 10.86 -4.12
N ILE A 42 -22.50 11.02 -4.20
CA ILE A 42 -21.75 12.01 -3.41
C ILE A 42 -21.55 13.23 -4.31
N TYR A 43 -22.01 14.39 -3.83
CA TYR A 43 -21.87 15.66 -4.54
C TYR A 43 -20.44 16.22 -4.42
N ASP A 44 -20.05 17.10 -5.32
CA ASP A 44 -18.68 17.61 -5.38
C ASP A 44 -18.26 18.37 -4.11
N ASP A 45 -19.18 19.08 -3.47
CA ASP A 45 -18.89 19.77 -2.21
C ASP A 45 -18.75 18.80 -1.04
N GLU A 46 -19.48 17.69 -1.05
CA GLU A 46 -19.29 16.60 -0.08
C GLU A 46 -17.93 15.93 -0.30
N TRP A 47 -17.55 15.70 -1.55
CA TRP A 47 -16.22 15.18 -1.89
C TRP A 47 -15.10 16.09 -1.37
N LYS A 48 -15.22 17.41 -1.51
CA LYS A 48 -14.22 18.37 -0.99
C LYS A 48 -14.09 18.27 0.53
N LYS A 49 -15.21 18.17 1.24
CA LYS A 49 -15.23 18.01 2.71
C LYS A 49 -14.60 16.70 3.15
N LEU A 50 -14.91 15.60 2.47
CA LEU A 50 -14.32 14.28 2.74
C LEU A 50 -12.81 14.27 2.45
N ALA A 51 -12.39 14.83 1.32
CA ALA A 51 -10.99 14.97 0.94
C ALA A 51 -10.19 15.75 2.00
N LYS A 52 -10.75 16.88 2.47
CA LYS A 52 -10.15 17.68 3.54
C LYS A 52 -10.04 16.91 4.86
N ALA A 53 -11.08 16.17 5.24
CA ALA A 53 -11.07 15.39 6.48
C ALA A 53 -10.12 14.18 6.44
N LEU A 54 -9.90 13.63 5.24
CA LEU A 54 -8.97 12.54 4.99
C LEU A 54 -7.55 13.03 4.68
N GLU A 55 -7.31 14.34 4.61
CA GLU A 55 -6.03 14.96 4.26
C GLU A 55 -5.46 14.46 2.92
N VAL A 56 -6.33 14.24 1.94
CA VAL A 56 -5.96 13.76 0.61
C VAL A 56 -6.57 14.64 -0.47
N SER A 57 -5.93 14.70 -1.63
CA SER A 57 -6.45 15.46 -2.78
C SER A 57 -7.73 14.83 -3.32
N LEU A 58 -8.71 15.65 -3.70
CA LEU A 58 -9.97 15.19 -4.30
C LEU A 58 -9.75 14.30 -5.53
N GLU A 59 -8.78 14.68 -6.36
CA GLU A 59 -8.34 13.90 -7.52
C GLU A 59 -7.78 12.54 -7.13
N SER A 60 -7.12 12.42 -5.97
CA SER A 60 -6.62 11.12 -5.51
C SER A 60 -7.76 10.15 -5.17
N ILE A 61 -8.92 10.64 -4.72
CA ILE A 61 -10.06 9.77 -4.40
C ILE A 61 -10.90 9.45 -5.63
N LYS A 62 -11.06 10.43 -6.55
CA LYS A 62 -11.87 10.30 -7.77
C LYS A 62 -11.12 9.71 -8.97
N SER A 63 -9.79 9.77 -8.98
CA SER A 63 -8.98 9.23 -10.08
C SER A 63 -8.95 7.70 -10.01
N ASN A 64 -9.56 7.10 -11.03
CA ASN A 64 -9.23 5.76 -11.49
C ASN A 64 -7.86 5.82 -12.17
N GLY A 65 -6.80 5.69 -11.37
CA GLY A 65 -5.45 5.37 -11.84
C GLY A 65 -4.79 6.35 -12.80
N ILE A 66 -4.34 7.52 -12.31
CA ILE A 66 -3.16 8.18 -12.88
C ILE A 66 -2.25 8.64 -11.75
N LYS A 67 -1.01 8.14 -11.77
CA LYS A 67 0.09 8.47 -10.87
C LYS A 67 0.40 9.96 -11.00
N HIS A 68 0.20 10.73 -9.94
CA HIS A 68 0.76 12.08 -9.86
C HIS A 68 2.13 11.98 -9.19
N PRO A 69 3.20 12.60 -9.75
CA PRO A 69 4.50 12.63 -9.12
C PRO A 69 4.42 13.58 -7.93
N LEU A 70 4.54 13.04 -6.72
CA LEU A 70 4.78 13.87 -5.54
C LEU A 70 6.02 13.33 -4.82
N SER A 71 7.15 13.91 -5.19
CA SER A 71 8.32 14.03 -4.34
C SER A 71 7.90 14.76 -3.07
N SER A 72 7.74 14.04 -1.97
CA SER A 72 8.00 14.57 -0.64
C SER A 72 8.08 13.41 0.35
N GLU A 73 8.99 13.58 1.29
CA GLU A 73 9.72 12.53 1.97
C GLU A 73 8.88 11.85 3.07
N ASN A 74 9.20 10.58 3.32
CA ASN A 74 8.75 9.78 4.46
C ASN A 74 7.26 9.42 4.54
N SER A 75 6.87 8.34 3.86
CA SER A 75 5.90 7.34 4.38
C SER A 75 5.84 6.13 3.45
N LEU A 76 6.41 5.00 3.87
CA LEU A 76 6.08 3.70 3.30
C LEU A 76 4.64 3.35 3.69
N PRO A 77 3.83 2.89 2.73
CA PRO A 77 3.15 1.62 2.90
C PRO A 77 3.51 0.71 1.74
N THR A 78 4.22 -0.36 2.06
CA THR A 78 4.45 -1.52 1.19
C THR A 78 3.10 -1.95 0.60
N SER A 79 2.96 -2.10 -0.72
CA SER A 79 3.13 -3.42 -1.32
C SER A 79 3.32 -3.38 -2.85
N SER A 80 4.04 -2.40 -3.37
CA SER A 80 4.66 -2.47 -4.72
C SER A 80 5.75 -1.42 -4.82
N ILE A 81 6.91 -1.71 -4.22
CA ILE A 81 8.14 -1.00 -4.58
C ILE A 81 8.34 -1.29 -6.07
N THR A 82 8.20 -0.28 -6.91
CA THR A 82 8.51 -0.44 -8.33
C THR A 82 10.02 -0.63 -8.40
N TYR A 83 10.52 -1.67 -9.08
CA TYR A 83 11.96 -2.03 -9.10
C TYR A 83 12.88 -0.83 -9.41
N SER A 84 12.39 0.12 -10.22
CA SER A 84 13.06 1.38 -10.57
C SER A 84 13.22 2.40 -9.43
N GLN A 85 12.65 2.14 -8.25
CA GLN A 85 12.72 3.02 -7.07
C GLN A 85 13.72 2.53 -6.02
N ILE A 86 14.32 1.35 -6.22
CA ILE A 86 15.32 0.80 -5.29
C ILE A 86 16.70 1.39 -5.66
N PRO A 87 17.40 2.06 -4.73
CA PRO A 87 18.77 2.50 -4.98
C PRO A 87 19.71 1.35 -5.35
N ASP A 88 20.54 1.55 -6.39
CA ASP A 88 21.43 0.52 -6.95
C ASP A 88 22.32 -0.15 -5.89
N PHE A 89 22.81 0.61 -4.90
CA PHE A 89 23.65 0.06 -3.83
C PHE A 89 22.95 -1.05 -3.02
N ILE A 90 21.62 -0.97 -2.86
CA ILE A 90 20.85 -1.98 -2.13
C ILE A 90 20.79 -3.27 -2.95
N LEU A 91 20.56 -3.17 -4.27
CA LEU A 91 20.54 -4.31 -5.18
C LEU A 91 21.91 -4.99 -5.22
N GLU A 92 23.00 -4.22 -5.33
CA GLU A 92 24.36 -4.75 -5.31
C GLU A 92 24.69 -5.44 -3.99
N THR A 93 24.27 -4.86 -2.86
CA THR A 93 24.46 -5.46 -1.54
C THR A 93 23.69 -6.78 -1.42
N GLN A 94 22.44 -6.82 -1.88
CA GLN A 94 21.62 -8.03 -1.88
C GLN A 94 22.21 -9.12 -2.77
N LYS A 95 22.64 -8.77 -3.99
CA LYS A 95 23.29 -9.68 -4.92
C LYS A 95 24.54 -10.33 -4.33
N LYS A 96 25.39 -9.54 -3.69
CA LYS A 96 26.61 -10.04 -3.02
C LYS A 96 26.29 -11.02 -1.89
N TYR A 97 25.22 -10.77 -1.13
CA TYR A 97 24.80 -11.66 -0.06
C TYR A 97 24.25 -12.98 -0.60
N ILE A 98 23.43 -12.92 -1.66
CA ILE A 98 22.90 -14.11 -2.35
C ILE A 98 24.05 -14.98 -2.86
N GLU A 99 25.02 -14.39 -3.57
CA GLU A 99 26.17 -15.13 -4.09
C GLU A 99 26.98 -15.81 -2.98
N ARG A 100 27.13 -15.14 -1.83
CA ARG A 100 27.80 -15.73 -0.67
C ARG A 100 27.03 -16.92 -0.10
N LEU A 101 25.71 -16.80 0.05
CA LEU A 101 24.87 -17.88 0.56
C LEU A 101 24.86 -19.09 -0.38
N GLU A 102 24.82 -18.86 -1.70
CA GLU A 102 24.89 -19.93 -2.70
C GLU A 102 26.20 -20.71 -2.58
N LYS A 103 27.33 -20.00 -2.45
CA LYS A 103 28.66 -20.62 -2.24
C LYS A 103 28.76 -21.40 -0.93
N GLU A 104 28.19 -20.87 0.16
CA GLU A 104 28.19 -21.57 1.46
C GLU A 104 27.32 -22.85 1.38
N ASN A 105 26.16 -22.79 0.74
CA ASN A 105 25.29 -23.94 0.52
C ASN A 105 25.96 -25.03 -0.32
N GLU A 106 26.67 -24.65 -1.38
CA GLU A 106 27.40 -25.60 -2.22
C GLU A 106 28.48 -26.36 -1.42
N LYS A 107 29.28 -25.64 -0.62
CA LYS A 107 30.30 -26.25 0.26
C LYS A 107 29.69 -27.21 1.27
N LEU A 108 28.59 -26.81 1.92
CA LEU A 108 27.88 -27.65 2.88
C LEU A 108 27.31 -28.93 2.22
N LEU A 109 26.84 -28.82 0.97
CA LEU A 109 26.35 -29.97 0.20
C LEU A 109 27.49 -30.95 -0.12
N GLU A 110 28.65 -30.44 -0.54
CA GLU A 110 29.85 -31.26 -0.78
C GLU A 110 30.31 -31.98 0.48
N GLU A 111 30.39 -31.27 1.61
CA GLU A 111 30.79 -31.84 2.89
C GLU A 111 29.82 -32.95 3.34
N ASN A 112 28.52 -32.70 3.25
CA ASN A 112 27.50 -33.71 3.53
C ASN A 112 27.66 -34.96 2.65
N ASN A 113 27.96 -34.78 1.37
CA ASN A 113 28.19 -35.90 0.45
C ASN A 113 29.47 -36.68 0.81
N LYS A 114 30.54 -36.01 1.24
CA LYS A 114 31.77 -36.66 1.73
C LYS A 114 31.53 -37.43 3.04
N LEU A 115 30.79 -36.85 3.97
CA LEU A 115 30.42 -37.50 5.24
C LEU A 115 29.51 -38.72 5.02
N LYS A 116 28.55 -38.64 4.09
CA LYS A 116 27.71 -39.78 3.71
C LYS A 116 28.51 -40.91 3.06
N LYS A 117 29.54 -40.58 2.28
CA LYS A 117 30.43 -41.56 1.64
C LYS A 117 31.42 -42.21 2.62
N SER A 118 31.84 -41.51 3.68
CA SER A 118 32.76 -42.06 4.70
C SER A 118 32.05 -42.88 5.79
N LYS A 119 30.72 -42.74 5.94
CA LYS A 119 29.89 -43.56 6.84
C LYS A 119 29.37 -44.85 6.20
N LYS A 120 29.75 -45.15 4.95
CA LYS A 120 29.37 -46.35 4.20
C LYS A 120 30.61 -47.21 3.97
#